data_AF-A0A5J4Q804-F1
#
_entry.id   AF-A0A5J4Q804-F1
#
_cell.length_a   1.000
_cell.length_b   1.000
_cell.length_c   1.000
_cell.angle_alpha   90.00
_cell.angle_beta   90.00
_cell.angle_gamma   90.00
#
_symmetry.space_group_name_H-M   'P 1'
#
loop_
_entity.id
_entity.type
_entity.pdbx_description
1 polymer ?
#
loop_
_entity_poly.entity_id
_entity_poly.type
_entity_poly.pdbx_seq_one_letter_code
_entity_poly.pdbx_strand_id
1 'polypeptide(L)' 'RNVSEKQLSDQQITDLLTKGKTGIVKGFKSKAGKTFDAALKFDENYRVTFDFPEKKAGKGKK' A
#
# COMPACT_ATOMS: atom_id res chain seq x y z
N ARG A 1 3.14 9.15 13.15
CA ARG A 1 3.43 7.77 12.67
C ARG A 1 3.14 7.77 11.18
N ASN A 2 4.16 7.88 10.33
CA ASN A 2 4.02 8.23 8.92
C ASN A 2 4.64 7.11 8.08
N VAL A 3 3.86 6.44 7.25
CA VAL A 3 4.33 5.49 6.24
C VAL A 3 4.12 6.15 4.89
N SER A 4 5.21 6.46 4.18
CA SER A 4 5.19 7.03 2.82
C SER A 4 4.24 8.21 2.62
N GLU A 5 4.47 9.30 3.36
CA GLU A 5 3.78 10.60 3.22
C GLU A 5 2.24 10.57 3.32
N LYS A 6 1.63 9.44 3.69
CA LYS A 6 0.19 9.32 3.85
C LYS A 6 -0.18 8.61 5.14
N GLN A 7 -1.23 9.10 5.81
CA GLN A 7 -1.80 8.41 6.95
C GLN A 7 -2.65 7.23 6.44
N LEU A 8 -2.27 6.03 6.86
CA LEU A 8 -3.14 4.86 6.81
C LEU A 8 -4.26 5.09 7.82
N SER A 9 -5.51 4.84 7.42
CA SER A 9 -6.64 4.89 8.36
C SER A 9 -6.52 3.76 9.39
N ASP A 10 -7.01 3.96 10.61
CA ASP A 10 -6.93 2.98 11.70
C ASP A 10 -7.48 1.61 11.32
N GLN A 11 -8.55 1.57 10.51
CA GLN A 11 -9.08 0.32 9.95
C GLN A 11 -8.04 -0.43 9.11
N GLN A 12 -7.26 0.28 8.30
CA GLN A 12 -6.25 -0.33 7.43
C GLN A 12 -5.04 -0.79 8.23
N ILE A 13 -4.62 -0.02 9.24
CA ILE A 13 -3.56 -0.45 10.16
C ILE A 13 -4.00 -1.70 10.92
N THR A 14 -5.24 -1.73 11.41
CA THR A 14 -5.81 -2.89 12.09
C THR A 14 -5.83 -4.10 11.17
N ASP A 15 -6.29 -3.95 9.92
CA ASP A 15 -6.28 -5.04 8.93
C ASP A 15 -4.84 -5.52 8.62
N LEU A 16 -3.87 -4.60 8.52
CA LEU A 16 -2.45 -4.96 8.34
C LEU A 16 -1.97 -5.84 9.49
N LEU A 17 -2.24 -5.42 10.72
CA LEU A 17 -1.76 -6.08 11.93
C LEU A 17 -2.48 -7.41 12.19
N THR A 18 -3.75 -7.51 11.82
CA THR A 18 -4.58 -8.71 12.08
C THR A 18 -4.51 -9.73 10.94
N LYS A 19 -4.59 -9.30 9.68
CA LYS A 19 -4.63 -10.17 8.49
C LYS A 19 -3.30 -10.27 7.76
N GLY A 20 -2.31 -9.48 8.15
CA GLY A 20 -1.03 -9.37 7.45
C GLY A 20 -1.10 -8.59 6.13
N LYS A 21 -2.25 -7.99 5.81
CA LYS A 21 -2.48 -7.18 4.62
C LYS A 21 -3.55 -6.12 4.90
N THR A 22 -3.45 -4.97 4.26
CA THR A 22 -4.46 -3.92 4.31
C THR A 22 -5.43 -4.04 3.15
N GLY A 23 -6.60 -3.41 3.31
CA GLY A 23 -7.40 -3.01 2.16
C GLY A 23 -6.66 -1.99 1.27
N ILE A 24 -7.20 -1.77 0.08
CA ILE A 24 -6.71 -0.77 -0.88
C ILE A 24 -6.80 0.63 -0.23
N VAL A 25 -5.66 1.22 0.04
CA VAL A 25 -5.48 2.61 0.49
C VAL A 25 -5.49 3.50 -0.74
N LYS A 26 -6.35 4.52 -0.72
CA LYS A 26 -6.45 5.43 -1.85
C LYS A 26 -5.54 6.63 -1.73
N GLY A 27 -4.98 7.05 -2.87
CA GLY A 27 -4.23 8.29 -3.05
C GLY A 27 -2.84 8.33 -2.40
N PHE A 28 -2.14 7.21 -2.31
CA PHE A 28 -0.69 7.23 -2.12
C PHE A 28 -0.05 8.15 -3.15
N LYS A 29 0.88 8.99 -2.72
CA LYS A 29 1.60 9.88 -3.63
C LYS A 29 2.89 9.20 -4.07
N SER A 30 3.04 9.01 -5.37
CA SER A 30 4.29 8.53 -5.96
C SER A 30 5.33 9.63 -5.96
N LYS A 31 6.62 9.24 -6.03
CA LYS A 31 7.73 10.19 -6.18
C LYS A 31 7.58 11.10 -7.42
N ALA A 32 6.84 10.64 -8.42
CA ALA A 32 6.46 11.39 -9.62
C ALA A 32 5.27 12.36 -9.43
N GLY A 33 4.78 12.55 -8.20
CA GLY A 33 3.67 13.47 -7.88
C GLY A 33 2.27 12.93 -8.20
N LYS A 34 2.15 11.73 -8.79
CA LYS A 34 0.86 11.09 -9.08
C LYS A 34 0.28 10.42 -7.84
N THR A 35 -1.03 10.57 -7.64
CA THR A 35 -1.76 9.80 -6.65
C THR A 35 -2.17 8.44 -7.23
N PHE A 36 -2.03 7.38 -6.44
CA PHE A 36 -2.40 6.03 -6.82
C PHE A 36 -3.01 5.28 -5.63
N ASP A 37 -3.77 4.24 -5.94
CA ASP A 37 -4.40 3.39 -4.94
C ASP A 37 -3.61 2.08 -4.83
N ALA A 38 -3.23 1.68 -3.61
CA ALA A 38 -2.50 0.44 -3.36
C ALA A 38 -2.89 -0.14 -2.00
N ALA A 39 -2.82 -1.44 -1.83
CA ALA A 39 -2.84 -2.10 -0.53
C ALA A 39 -1.40 -2.24 -0.01
N LEU A 40 -1.26 -2.51 1.28
CA LEU A 40 0.00 -2.90 1.90
C LEU A 40 -0.11 -4.35 2.35
N LYS A 41 0.93 -5.14 2.17
CA LYS A 41 1.00 -6.52 2.67
C LYS A 41 2.34 -6.78 3.32
N PHE A 42 2.39 -7.75 4.22
CA PHE A 42 3.68 -8.29 4.65
C PHE A 42 4.18 -9.32 3.64
N ASP A 43 5.46 -9.21 3.32
CA ASP A 43 6.22 -10.25 2.62
C ASP A 43 6.63 -11.37 3.59
N GLU A 44 7.24 -12.46 3.10
CA GLU A 44 7.78 -13.54 3.92
C GLU A 44 8.78 -13.03 4.99
N ASN A 45 9.42 -11.89 4.73
CA ASN A 45 10.34 -11.24 5.66
C ASN A 45 9.66 -10.26 6.64
N TYR A 46 8.32 -10.28 6.78
CA TYR A 46 7.54 -9.30 7.55
C TYR A 46 7.79 -7.83 7.11
N ARG A 47 8.19 -7.64 5.85
CA ARG A 47 8.41 -6.32 5.28
C ARG A 47 7.11 -5.82 4.66
N VAL A 48 6.76 -4.57 4.93
CA VAL A 48 5.60 -3.92 4.33
C VAL A 48 5.88 -3.64 2.86
N THR A 49 5.17 -4.31 1.96
CA THR A 49 5.22 -4.15 0.50
C THR A 49 3.92 -3.53 0.00
N PHE A 50 3.98 -2.78 -1.09
CA PHE A 50 2.80 -2.26 -1.78
C PHE A 50 2.23 -3.32 -2.73
N ASP A 51 0.96 -3.67 -2.55
CA ASP A 51 0.18 -4.55 -3.41
C ASP A 51 -0.79 -3.70 -4.22
N PHE A 52 -0.49 -3.50 -5.50
CA PHE A 52 -1.29 -2.65 -6.38
C PHE A 52 -2.43 -3.48 -6.99
N PRO A 53 -3.71 -3.17 -6.71
CA PRO A 53 -4.81 -3.81 -7.40
C PRO A 53 -4.73 -3.44 -8.89
N GLU A 54 -4.97 -4.39 -9.81
CA GLU A 54 -4.75 -4.30 -11.27
C GLU A 54 -5.48 -3.16 -12.04
N LYS A 55 -6.03 -2.15 -11.38
CA LYS A 55 -6.52 -0.94 -12.04
C LYS A 55 -5.36 0.01 -12.37
N LYS A 56 -4.73 -0.26 -13.52
CA LYS A 56 -3.91 0.67 -14.34
C LYS A 56 -2.77 1.41 -13.61
N ALA A 57 -1.74 0.69 -13.21
CA ALA A 57 -0.38 1.26 -13.13
C ALA A 57 0.56 0.37 -13.95
N GLY A 58 1.24 0.99 -14.91
CA GLY A 58 1.98 0.31 -15.97
C GLY A 58 3.06 -0.64 -15.48
N LYS A 59 3.22 -1.73 -16.25
CA LYS A 59 4.29 -2.72 -16.26
C LYS A 59 5.56 -2.31 -15.48
N GLY A 60 5.86 -3.08 -14.43
CA GLY A 60 7.15 -3.12 -13.76
C GLY A 60 7.53 -4.56 -13.40
N LYS A 61 7.67 -5.42 -14.42
CA LYS A 61 8.41 -6.69 -14.35
C LYS A 61 8.97 -7.02 -15.74
N LYS A 62 10.20 -6.59 -16.01
CA LYS A 62 11.29 -7.47 -16.43
C LYS A 62 12.62 -6.76 -16.18
#